data_AF-A0A8C4ND43-F1
#
_entry.id   AF-A0A8C4ND43-F1
#
_cell.length_a   1.000
_cell.length_b   1.000
_cell.length_c   1.000
_cell.angle_alpha   90.00
_cell.angle_beta   90.00
_cell.angle_gamma   90.00
#
_symmetry.space_group_name_H-M   'P 1'
#
loop_
_entity.id
_entity.type
_entity.pdbx_description
1 polymer ?
#
loop_
_entity_poly.entity_id
_entity_poly.type
_entity_poly.pdbx_seq_one_letter_code
_entity_poly.pdbx_strand_id
1 'polypeptide(L)'
;MYHCRGGLGFQNSHNISHMYKYTCGLCSRDYIMVALGIAWDYSASWFGCICLAQVSSLPDPTSSQEEAQSIDQELFSTAGFSVDQLMELAGLSCATAVARAFPLDTDTTKGRTVLVVCGPGNNGGDGLVCARHLKLFGYEPTVFYPKRPKKPLFQGLVTQCHTMEISFLDVLPQAEALSRTFSLVVDAIFGFGFSGEVREPFQSILSTICAATIPVASIDVPSGWDVEIGGSSHDLNPDVLISLTAPKRCTRNFHGRLHFLGGRFVPPTLAQKPRPPLSEHHKHRALARPRLSLQLPRNRRRVSCCARSEGSKLPLMYI
;
A
#
# COMPACT_ATOMS: atom_id res chain seq x y z
N MET A 1 18.88 28.97 -38.44
CA MET A 1 18.96 27.71 -39.19
C MET A 1 20.16 26.94 -38.71
N TYR A 2 19.98 25.90 -37.91
CA TYR A 2 21.00 24.88 -37.70
C TYR A 2 20.32 23.52 -37.70
N HIS A 3 20.86 22.64 -38.55
CA HIS A 3 20.30 21.37 -38.98
C HIS A 3 20.38 20.28 -37.91
N CYS A 4 19.29 19.50 -37.81
CA CYS A 4 19.25 18.22 -37.13
C CYS A 4 19.82 17.13 -38.08
N ARG A 5 20.86 16.42 -37.68
CA ARG A 5 21.27 15.14 -38.30
C ARG A 5 21.05 14.02 -37.29
N GLY A 6 20.09 13.15 -37.60
CA GLY A 6 19.88 11.89 -36.88
C GLY A 6 20.77 10.77 -37.41
N GLY A 7 20.86 9.69 -36.63
CA GLY A 7 21.16 8.36 -37.11
C GLY A 7 22.31 7.65 -36.39
N LEU A 8 21.97 6.78 -35.44
CA LEU A 8 22.66 5.55 -35.04
C LEU A 8 21.55 4.70 -34.39
N GLY A 9 21.07 3.56 -34.88
CA GLY A 9 21.76 2.42 -35.49
C GLY A 9 21.43 1.20 -34.62
N PHE A 10 20.23 0.62 -34.79
CA PHE A 10 19.83 -0.61 -34.07
C PHE A 10 20.57 -1.81 -34.67
N GLN A 11 21.37 -2.50 -33.85
CA GLN A 11 21.81 -3.87 -34.13
C GLN A 11 21.11 -4.84 -33.17
N ASN A 12 20.50 -5.85 -33.77
CA ASN A 12 19.76 -6.93 -33.12
C ASN A 12 20.70 -7.86 -32.34
N SER A 13 20.33 -8.15 -31.09
CA SER A 13 20.69 -9.41 -30.43
C SER A 13 19.51 -9.89 -29.60
N HIS A 14 18.94 -11.02 -30.00
CA HIS A 14 17.90 -11.75 -29.28
C HIS A 14 18.44 -12.34 -27.97
N ASN A 15 17.92 -11.92 -26.82
CA ASN A 15 17.48 -12.79 -25.72
C ASN A 15 17.05 -11.98 -24.48
N ILE A 16 16.07 -12.53 -23.75
CA ILE A 16 15.45 -12.07 -22.50
C ILE A 16 14.24 -11.13 -22.67
N SER A 17 13.08 -11.78 -22.84
CA SER A 17 11.76 -11.24 -22.59
C SER A 17 11.53 -11.00 -21.10
N HIS A 18 11.38 -9.74 -20.69
CA HIS A 18 10.48 -9.19 -19.66
C HIS A 18 10.99 -7.77 -19.32
N MET A 19 10.87 -6.87 -20.29
CA MET A 19 11.20 -5.47 -20.13
C MET A 19 9.92 -4.74 -19.70
N TYR A 20 9.89 -4.27 -18.45
CA TYR A 20 8.84 -3.42 -17.93
C TYR A 20 8.70 -2.17 -18.84
N LYS A 21 7.53 -1.96 -19.44
CA LYS A 21 7.24 -0.71 -20.15
C LYS A 21 6.89 0.37 -19.12
N TYR A 22 7.89 1.14 -18.72
CA TYR A 22 7.70 2.39 -18.00
C TYR A 22 7.49 3.52 -19.03
N THR A 23 6.26 4.02 -19.15
CA THR A 23 5.98 5.17 -20.02
C THR A 23 6.37 6.47 -19.31
N CYS A 24 7.52 7.04 -19.72
CA CYS A 24 7.86 8.45 -19.45
C CYS A 24 7.12 9.31 -20.48
N GLY A 25 5.98 9.88 -20.08
CA GLY A 25 5.31 10.91 -20.87
C GLY A 25 5.84 12.28 -20.46
N LEU A 26 6.26 13.09 -21.44
CA LEU A 26 6.51 14.54 -21.36
C LEU A 26 7.96 14.97 -21.06
N CYS A 27 8.84 14.93 -22.07
CA CYS A 27 9.97 15.84 -22.14
C CYS A 27 9.97 16.56 -23.48
N SER A 28 9.69 17.86 -23.47
CA SER A 28 9.93 18.78 -24.59
C SER A 28 9.96 20.21 -24.06
N ARG A 29 11.08 20.63 -23.45
CA ARG A 29 11.71 21.98 -23.59
C ARG A 29 12.81 22.23 -22.56
N ASP A 30 13.90 22.80 -23.05
CA ASP A 30 15.07 23.25 -22.29
C ASP A 30 14.82 24.60 -21.61
N TYR A 31 15.29 24.77 -20.37
CA TYR A 31 15.50 26.10 -19.77
C TYR A 31 16.84 26.17 -19.02
N ILE A 32 17.55 27.27 -19.29
CA ILE A 32 18.84 27.64 -18.72
C ILE A 32 18.61 28.31 -17.35
N MET A 33 19.29 27.81 -16.33
CA MET A 33 19.31 28.33 -14.97
C MET A 33 20.25 29.53 -14.82
N VAL A 34 19.77 30.64 -14.24
CA VAL A 34 20.62 31.65 -13.58
C VAL A 34 20.03 31.95 -12.21
N ALA A 35 20.86 31.79 -11.19
CA ALA A 35 20.53 31.90 -9.77
C ALA A 35 20.39 33.36 -9.31
N LEU A 36 19.44 33.60 -8.39
CA LEU A 36 19.47 34.47 -7.19
C LEU A 36 18.06 35.03 -6.89
N GLY A 37 17.46 34.60 -5.77
CA GLY A 37 16.17 35.09 -5.26
C GLY A 37 15.08 34.02 -5.33
N ILE A 38 15.01 33.17 -4.32
CA ILE A 38 14.26 31.92 -4.33
C ILE A 38 12.75 32.17 -4.15
N ALA A 39 12.01 32.15 -5.25
CA ALA A 39 10.65 31.64 -5.29
C ALA A 39 10.73 30.18 -5.74
N TRP A 40 10.37 29.24 -4.84
CA TRP A 40 10.29 27.83 -5.19
C TRP A 40 9.04 27.62 -6.05
N ASP A 41 9.23 27.46 -7.36
CA ASP A 41 8.16 26.98 -8.23
C ASP A 41 8.06 25.45 -8.06
N TYR A 42 7.13 25.02 -7.21
CA TYR A 42 6.80 23.61 -6.96
C TYR A 42 5.99 23.00 -8.12
N SER A 43 6.44 23.18 -9.37
CA SER A 43 5.82 22.44 -10.47
C SER A 43 6.14 20.95 -10.26
N ALA A 44 5.13 20.19 -9.85
CA ALA A 44 5.17 18.78 -9.45
C ALA A 44 5.57 17.80 -10.58
N SER A 45 6.10 18.31 -11.70
CA SER A 45 6.34 17.56 -12.93
C SER A 45 7.60 16.69 -12.87
N TRP A 46 8.68 17.14 -12.23
CA TRP A 46 9.96 16.42 -12.21
C TRP A 46 10.08 15.37 -11.08
N PHE A 47 9.66 15.69 -9.86
CA PHE A 47 9.80 14.77 -8.72
C PHE A 47 8.80 13.60 -8.74
N GLY A 48 7.60 13.80 -9.32
CA GLY A 48 6.56 12.77 -9.31
C GLY A 48 6.93 11.51 -10.10
N CYS A 49 7.77 11.60 -11.13
CA CYS A 49 8.13 10.47 -11.98
C CYS A 49 9.14 9.50 -11.34
N ILE A 50 9.82 9.91 -10.26
CA ILE A 50 10.85 9.08 -9.65
C ILE A 50 10.24 8.09 -8.65
N CYS A 51 9.16 8.45 -7.94
CA CYS A 51 8.72 7.67 -6.78
C CYS A 51 7.56 6.68 -7.01
N LEU A 52 6.83 6.78 -8.13
CA LEU A 52 5.55 6.09 -8.29
C LEU A 52 5.34 5.47 -9.68
N ALA A 53 4.75 4.29 -9.69
CA ALA A 53 4.13 3.66 -10.85
C ALA A 53 2.62 3.50 -10.63
N GLN A 54 1.82 3.58 -11.70
CA GLN A 54 0.41 3.21 -11.66
C GLN A 54 0.30 1.71 -11.99
N VAL A 55 -0.41 0.96 -11.16
CA VAL A 55 -0.64 -0.48 -11.38
C VAL A 55 -1.67 -0.62 -12.51
N SER A 56 -1.24 -1.20 -13.63
CA SER A 56 -2.11 -1.49 -14.78
C SER A 56 -2.77 -2.87 -14.66
N SER A 57 -3.83 -3.12 -15.44
CA SER A 57 -4.72 -4.29 -15.37
C SER A 57 -4.11 -5.68 -15.60
N LEU A 58 -2.79 -5.80 -15.78
CA LEU A 58 -2.12 -7.10 -15.76
C LEU A 58 -1.90 -7.51 -14.30
N PRO A 59 -2.02 -8.80 -13.93
CA PRO A 59 -1.81 -9.22 -12.56
C PRO A 59 -0.35 -8.99 -12.20
N ASP A 60 -0.07 -7.86 -11.56
CA ASP A 60 1.23 -7.64 -10.92
C ASP A 60 1.46 -8.77 -9.91
N PRO A 61 2.69 -9.31 -9.82
CA PRO A 61 2.98 -10.42 -8.94
C PRO A 61 2.83 -9.97 -7.49
N THR A 62 1.66 -10.26 -6.91
CA THR A 62 1.34 -9.89 -5.54
C THR A 62 2.13 -10.74 -4.54
N SER A 63 2.56 -10.11 -3.46
CA SER A 63 3.32 -10.77 -2.39
C SER A 63 2.39 -11.27 -1.28
N SER A 64 2.71 -12.43 -0.72
CA SER A 64 2.13 -12.86 0.56
C SER A 64 2.64 -12.00 1.71
N GLN A 65 1.99 -12.09 2.87
CA GLN A 65 2.44 -11.45 4.10
C GLN A 65 3.85 -11.91 4.48
N GLU A 66 4.13 -13.21 4.38
CA GLU A 66 5.46 -13.78 4.65
C GLU A 66 6.53 -13.27 3.67
N GLU A 67 6.19 -13.19 2.38
CA GLU A 67 7.10 -12.64 1.36
C GLU A 67 7.39 -11.16 1.63
N ALA A 68 6.36 -10.38 1.98
CA ALA A 68 6.53 -8.97 2.33
C ALA A 68 7.42 -8.79 3.57
N GLN A 69 7.21 -9.60 4.62
CA GLN A 69 8.06 -9.60 5.81
C GLN A 69 9.50 -9.99 5.51
N SER A 70 9.71 -10.99 4.65
CA SER A 70 11.05 -11.41 4.21
C SER A 70 11.78 -10.32 3.43
N ILE A 71 11.08 -9.62 2.53
CA ILE A 71 11.66 -8.52 1.75
C ILE A 71 12.07 -7.38 2.69
N ASP A 72 11.19 -6.97 3.60
CA ASP A 72 11.49 -5.94 4.60
C ASP A 72 12.68 -6.33 5.48
N GLN A 73 12.73 -7.58 5.95
CA GLN A 73 13.86 -8.07 6.73
C GLN A 73 15.17 -8.00 5.94
N GLU A 74 15.17 -8.39 4.66
CA GLU A 74 16.36 -8.35 3.81
C GLU A 74 16.83 -6.92 3.55
N LEU A 75 15.90 -5.98 3.35
CA LEU A 75 16.15 -4.56 3.19
C LEU A 75 16.81 -3.93 4.42
N PHE A 76 16.30 -4.23 5.62
CA PHE A 76 16.82 -3.68 6.88
C PHE A 76 18.09 -4.37 7.38
N SER A 77 18.41 -5.56 6.87
CA SER A 77 19.59 -6.32 7.28
C SER A 77 20.67 -6.28 6.20
N THR A 78 20.59 -7.17 5.22
CA THR A 78 21.65 -7.39 4.23
C THR A 78 21.83 -6.22 3.26
N ALA A 79 20.76 -5.48 2.94
CA ALA A 79 20.86 -4.31 2.08
C ALA A 79 21.26 -3.03 2.84
N GLY A 80 21.27 -3.07 4.18
CA GLY A 80 21.80 -2.00 5.02
C GLY A 80 20.96 -0.73 5.09
N PHE A 81 19.69 -0.75 4.66
CA PHE A 81 18.81 0.40 4.80
C PHE A 81 18.31 0.55 6.23
N SER A 82 18.23 1.78 6.71
CA SER A 82 17.59 2.06 7.99
C SER A 82 16.08 2.29 7.84
N VAL A 83 15.33 2.13 8.94
CA VAL A 83 13.87 2.27 8.94
C VAL A 83 13.43 3.68 8.53
N ASP A 84 14.11 4.70 9.05
CA ASP A 84 13.85 6.11 8.72
C ASP A 84 14.09 6.42 7.24
N GLN A 85 15.12 5.85 6.61
CA GLN A 85 15.38 6.02 5.18
C GLN A 85 14.23 5.48 4.32
N LEU A 86 13.81 4.24 4.56
CA LEU A 86 12.74 3.63 3.75
C LEU A 86 11.38 4.26 4.04
N MET A 87 11.12 4.63 5.30
CA MET A 87 9.90 5.33 5.71
C MET A 87 9.81 6.72 5.07
N GLU A 88 10.92 7.46 4.95
CA GLU A 88 10.95 8.76 4.28
C GLU A 88 10.54 8.63 2.80
N LEU A 89 11.10 7.62 2.10
CA LEU A 89 10.80 7.36 0.70
C LEU A 89 9.37 6.82 0.50
N ALA A 90 8.89 5.99 1.42
CA ALA A 90 7.54 5.45 1.42
C ALA A 90 6.50 6.57 1.59
N GLY A 91 6.65 7.40 2.63
CA GLY A 91 5.74 8.51 2.88
C GLY A 91 5.78 9.59 1.78
N LEU A 92 6.95 9.88 1.20
CA LEU A 92 7.05 10.73 0.01
C LEU A 92 6.28 10.14 -1.17
N SER A 93 6.40 8.84 -1.40
CA SER A 93 5.64 8.14 -2.46
C SER A 93 4.14 8.26 -2.21
N CYS A 94 3.69 8.09 -0.96
CA CYS A 94 2.29 8.22 -0.58
C CYS A 94 1.75 9.63 -0.83
N ALA A 95 2.46 10.66 -0.38
CA ALA A 95 2.09 12.05 -0.61
C ALA A 95 2.02 12.38 -2.12
N THR A 96 2.97 11.86 -2.90
CA THR A 96 2.99 12.06 -4.36
C THR A 96 1.79 11.38 -5.03
N ALA A 97 1.37 10.22 -4.53
CA ALA A 97 0.25 9.46 -5.09
C ALA A 97 -1.07 10.15 -4.79
N VAL A 98 -1.23 10.63 -3.54
CA VAL A 98 -2.35 11.49 -3.14
C VAL A 98 -2.39 12.73 -4.03
N ALA A 99 -1.26 13.42 -4.22
CA ALA A 99 -1.20 14.63 -5.03
C ALA A 99 -1.59 14.40 -6.51
N ARG A 100 -1.25 13.22 -7.05
CA ARG A 100 -1.66 12.81 -8.41
C ARG A 100 -3.13 12.42 -8.50
N ALA A 101 -3.65 11.74 -7.48
CA ALA A 101 -5.02 11.24 -7.48
C ALA A 101 -6.06 12.31 -7.18
N PHE A 102 -5.66 13.34 -6.43
CA PHE A 102 -6.49 14.44 -5.94
C PHE A 102 -5.76 15.78 -6.16
N PRO A 103 -5.48 16.18 -7.42
CA PRO A 103 -4.73 17.38 -7.71
C PRO A 103 -5.42 18.62 -7.13
N LEU A 104 -4.62 19.56 -6.62
CA LEU A 104 -5.13 20.81 -6.09
C LEU A 104 -5.75 21.64 -7.20
N ASP A 105 -7.01 22.01 -7.01
CA ASP A 105 -7.67 23.05 -7.80
C ASP A 105 -7.29 24.43 -7.26
N THR A 106 -7.03 25.39 -8.14
CA THR A 106 -6.75 26.77 -7.75
C THR A 106 -7.96 27.45 -7.14
N ASP A 107 -9.17 26.98 -7.46
CA ASP A 107 -10.40 27.71 -7.17
C ASP A 107 -11.09 27.35 -5.85
N THR A 108 -10.67 26.27 -5.17
CA THR A 108 -11.27 25.87 -3.88
C THR A 108 -10.23 25.54 -2.81
N THR A 109 -10.40 26.15 -1.64
CA THR A 109 -9.61 25.80 -0.44
C THR A 109 -10.03 24.46 0.15
N LYS A 110 -11.30 24.07 -0.05
CA LYS A 110 -11.84 22.82 0.49
C LYS A 110 -11.09 21.58 -0.05
N GLY A 111 -10.67 21.57 -1.30
CA GLY A 111 -9.90 20.46 -1.89
C GLY A 111 -8.51 20.24 -1.28
N ARG A 112 -8.05 21.14 -0.40
CA ARG A 112 -6.72 21.07 0.23
C ARG A 112 -6.75 20.34 1.57
N THR A 113 -7.90 20.23 2.25
CA THR A 113 -7.96 19.72 3.63
C THR A 113 -7.89 18.20 3.66
N VAL A 114 -6.85 17.66 4.29
CA VAL A 114 -6.59 16.21 4.36
C VAL A 114 -6.52 15.76 5.81
N LEU A 115 -7.28 14.73 6.18
CA LEU A 115 -7.13 14.08 7.47
C LEU A 115 -6.21 12.85 7.33
N VAL A 116 -5.08 12.84 8.01
CA VAL A 116 -4.16 11.70 8.02
C VAL A 116 -4.31 10.93 9.33
N VAL A 117 -4.83 9.70 9.25
CA VAL A 117 -5.12 8.87 10.42
C VAL A 117 -4.00 7.85 10.62
N CYS A 118 -3.19 8.06 11.65
CA CYS A 118 -1.97 7.29 11.90
C CYS A 118 -2.19 6.20 12.95
N GLY A 119 -1.74 4.98 12.64
CA GLY A 119 -1.76 3.85 13.57
C GLY A 119 -0.46 3.66 14.35
N PRO A 120 -0.39 2.65 15.24
CA PRO A 120 0.63 2.53 16.26
C PRO A 120 1.96 1.93 15.77
N GLY A 121 2.14 1.76 14.46
CA GLY A 121 3.29 1.07 13.87
C GLY A 121 3.95 1.85 12.75
N ASN A 122 4.73 1.15 11.91
CA ASN A 122 5.45 1.75 10.79
C ASN A 122 4.51 2.43 9.80
N ASN A 123 3.33 1.86 9.51
CA ASN A 123 2.34 2.49 8.63
C ASN A 123 1.90 3.88 9.13
N GLY A 124 1.79 4.06 10.45
CA GLY A 124 1.54 5.38 11.04
C GLY A 124 2.72 6.34 10.89
N GLY A 125 3.95 5.83 10.88
CA GLY A 125 5.14 6.61 10.54
C GLY A 125 5.13 7.05 9.07
N ASP A 126 4.77 6.16 8.14
CA ASP A 126 4.57 6.49 6.73
C ASP A 126 3.50 7.57 6.55
N GLY A 127 2.42 7.51 7.35
CA GLY A 127 1.40 8.55 7.46
C GLY A 127 1.93 9.90 7.91
N LEU A 128 2.77 9.96 8.95
CA LEU A 128 3.38 11.21 9.42
C LEU A 128 4.30 11.84 8.36
N VAL A 129 5.13 11.02 7.70
CA VAL A 129 5.97 11.48 6.58
C VAL A 129 5.09 11.95 5.41
N CYS A 130 4.03 11.22 5.07
CA CYS A 130 3.07 11.60 4.04
C CYS A 130 2.42 12.95 4.35
N ALA A 131 1.94 13.16 5.58
CA ALA A 131 1.37 14.44 6.03
C ALA A 131 2.38 15.59 5.85
N ARG A 132 3.64 15.37 6.24
CA ARG A 132 4.70 16.36 6.08
C ARG A 132 4.93 16.75 4.62
N HIS A 133 5.03 15.78 3.72
CA HIS A 133 5.21 16.06 2.28
C HIS A 133 3.96 16.68 1.65
N LEU A 134 2.75 16.26 2.06
CA LEU A 134 1.50 16.89 1.60
C LEU A 134 1.45 18.38 1.94
N LYS A 135 1.92 18.77 3.14
CA LYS A 135 2.05 20.19 3.51
C LYS A 135 2.98 20.95 2.54
N LEU A 136 4.11 20.35 2.15
CA LEU A 136 5.01 20.93 1.15
C LEU A 136 4.40 20.99 -0.25
N PHE A 137 3.47 20.08 -0.57
CA PHE A 137 2.76 20.05 -1.85
C PHE A 137 1.55 21.00 -1.91
N GLY A 138 1.35 21.82 -0.86
CA GLY A 138 0.28 22.82 -0.82
C GLY A 138 -1.05 22.33 -0.23
N TYR A 139 -1.10 21.11 0.31
CA TYR A 139 -2.27 20.62 1.06
C TYR A 139 -2.28 21.19 2.49
N GLU A 140 -3.42 21.06 3.15
CA GLU A 140 -3.65 21.43 4.53
C GLU A 140 -3.93 20.16 5.37
N PRO A 141 -2.88 19.37 5.68
CA PRO A 141 -3.04 18.15 6.44
C PRO A 141 -3.34 18.44 7.91
N THR A 142 -4.20 17.62 8.49
CA THR A 142 -4.43 17.46 9.92
C THR A 142 -4.18 16.01 10.29
N VAL A 143 -3.47 15.75 11.38
CA VAL A 143 -3.13 14.39 11.81
C VAL A 143 -4.04 13.96 12.97
N PHE A 144 -4.56 12.74 12.93
CA PHE A 144 -5.11 12.08 14.10
C PHE A 144 -4.24 10.87 14.47
N TYR A 145 -3.60 10.90 15.64
CA TYR A 145 -2.63 9.89 16.06
C TYR A 145 -2.86 9.42 17.52
N PRO A 146 -3.83 8.53 17.77
CA PRO A 146 -4.33 8.21 19.11
C PRO A 146 -3.40 7.30 19.92
N LYS A 147 -2.51 6.54 19.27
CA LYS A 147 -1.57 5.62 19.93
C LYS A 147 -0.17 5.82 19.37
N ARG A 148 0.65 6.59 20.09
CA ARG A 148 2.00 6.99 19.68
C ARG A 148 3.06 6.10 20.35
N PRO A 149 3.86 5.33 19.60
CA PRO A 149 4.97 4.57 20.18
C PRO A 149 6.01 5.52 20.80
N LYS A 150 6.55 5.13 21.95
CA LYS A 150 7.58 5.90 22.67
C LYS A 150 8.99 5.67 22.10
N LYS A 151 9.14 5.55 20.77
CA LYS A 151 10.45 5.41 20.13
C LYS A 151 10.91 6.76 19.57
N PRO A 152 12.22 7.08 19.61
CA PRO A 152 12.75 8.36 19.12
C PRO A 152 12.35 8.68 17.67
N LEU A 153 12.27 7.67 16.80
CA LEU A 153 11.84 7.84 15.41
C LEU A 153 10.46 8.52 15.32
N PHE A 154 9.43 7.98 15.98
CA PHE A 154 8.08 8.53 15.91
C PHE A 154 7.94 9.87 16.64
N GLN A 155 8.70 10.08 17.72
CA GLN A 155 8.76 11.38 18.39
C GLN A 155 9.33 12.45 17.46
N GLY A 156 10.43 12.13 16.76
CA GLY A 156 11.03 13.00 15.75
C GLY A 156 10.05 13.35 14.63
N LEU A 157 9.32 12.36 14.10
CA LEU A 157 8.30 12.59 13.07
C LEU A 157 7.18 13.51 13.55
N VAL A 158 6.69 13.33 14.79
CA VAL A 158 5.69 14.22 15.39
C VAL A 158 6.23 15.64 15.55
N THR A 159 7.47 15.79 16.03
CA THR A 159 8.13 17.11 16.13
C THR A 159 8.25 17.77 14.76
N GLN A 160 8.66 17.03 13.73
CA GLN A 160 8.75 17.56 12.36
C GLN A 160 7.38 18.05 11.84
N CYS A 161 6.30 17.29 12.05
CA CYS A 161 4.96 17.74 11.68
C CYS A 161 4.54 19.02 12.40
N HIS A 162 4.83 19.13 13.71
CA HIS A 162 4.55 20.36 14.46
C HIS A 162 5.39 21.55 13.97
N THR A 163 6.67 21.36 13.67
CA THR A 163 7.54 22.40 13.09
C THR A 163 7.01 22.89 11.74
N MET A 164 6.27 22.03 11.03
CA MET A 164 5.61 22.36 9.76
C MET A 164 4.16 22.85 9.91
N GLU A 165 3.76 23.22 11.13
CA GLU A 165 2.44 23.77 11.44
C GLU A 165 1.29 22.83 11.04
N ILE A 166 1.51 21.53 11.17
CA ILE A 166 0.48 20.50 10.98
C ILE A 166 -0.25 20.30 12.30
N SER A 167 -1.56 20.52 12.30
CA SER A 167 -2.41 20.33 13.48
C SER A 167 -2.60 18.85 13.81
N PHE A 168 -2.72 18.54 15.10
CA PHE A 168 -3.06 17.20 15.58
C PHE A 168 -4.41 17.25 16.30
N LEU A 169 -5.31 16.33 15.94
CA LEU A 169 -6.57 16.14 16.65
C LEU A 169 -6.35 15.23 17.87
N ASP A 170 -6.97 15.59 18.97
CA ASP A 170 -7.05 14.72 20.15
C ASP A 170 -8.23 13.75 20.07
N VAL A 171 -9.29 14.13 19.36
CA VAL A 171 -10.52 13.34 19.19
C VAL A 171 -10.91 13.34 17.72
N LEU A 172 -11.26 12.16 17.20
CA LEU A 172 -11.79 12.02 15.85
C LEU A 172 -13.23 12.58 15.80
N PRO A 173 -13.55 13.51 14.87
CA PRO A 173 -14.92 13.96 14.68
C PRO A 173 -15.81 12.83 14.16
N GLN A 174 -17.11 12.92 14.43
CA GLN A 174 -18.11 12.03 13.83
C GLN A 174 -18.14 12.18 12.30
N ALA A 175 -18.64 11.16 11.60
CA ALA A 175 -18.54 11.02 10.14
C ALA A 175 -19.07 12.25 9.36
N GLU A 176 -20.17 12.86 9.80
CA GLU A 176 -20.76 14.03 9.14
C GLU A 176 -19.93 15.29 9.35
N ALA A 177 -19.30 15.45 10.52
CA ALA A 177 -18.39 16.56 10.78
C ALA A 177 -17.07 16.36 10.05
N LEU A 178 -16.55 15.14 10.04
CA LEU A 178 -15.36 14.73 9.29
C LEU A 178 -15.52 15.08 7.80
N SER A 179 -16.63 14.66 7.18
CA SER A 179 -16.92 14.87 5.75
C SER A 179 -17.17 16.34 5.37
N ARG A 180 -17.53 17.19 6.34
CA ARG A 180 -17.68 18.64 6.12
C ARG A 180 -16.34 19.36 6.17
N THR A 181 -15.46 18.94 7.08
CA THR A 181 -14.18 19.60 7.36
C THR A 181 -13.08 19.17 6.39
N PHE A 182 -13.01 17.88 6.07
CA PHE A 182 -11.96 17.31 5.23
C PHE A 182 -12.48 16.96 3.84
N SER A 183 -11.59 17.00 2.85
CA SER A 183 -11.88 16.55 1.48
C SER A 183 -11.35 15.14 1.19
N LEU A 184 -10.38 14.68 1.98
CA LEU A 184 -9.74 13.37 1.85
C LEU A 184 -9.35 12.82 3.22
N VAL A 185 -9.50 11.50 3.40
CA VAL A 185 -8.84 10.76 4.49
C VAL A 185 -7.66 9.96 3.92
N VAL A 186 -6.50 10.08 4.54
CA VAL A 186 -5.38 9.16 4.35
C VAL A 186 -5.41 8.14 5.48
N ASP A 187 -5.68 6.89 5.13
CA ASP A 187 -5.63 5.75 6.03
C ASP A 187 -4.19 5.23 6.13
N ALA A 188 -3.57 5.51 7.27
CA ALA A 188 -2.22 5.09 7.64
C ALA A 188 -2.26 4.30 8.97
N ILE A 189 -3.32 3.53 9.21
CA ILE A 189 -3.53 2.84 10.49
C ILE A 189 -2.75 1.53 10.53
N PHE A 190 -3.05 0.59 9.64
CA PHE A 190 -2.47 -0.75 9.61
C PHE A 190 -1.96 -1.08 8.21
N GLY A 191 -0.69 -1.48 8.11
CA GLY A 191 -0.11 -2.01 6.87
C GLY A 191 -0.02 -3.53 6.90
N PHE A 192 0.77 -4.13 5.99
CA PHE A 192 0.92 -5.59 5.87
C PHE A 192 1.41 -6.30 7.16
N GLY A 193 2.05 -5.58 8.09
CA GLY A 193 2.54 -6.14 9.35
C GLY A 193 1.44 -6.39 10.40
N PHE A 194 0.21 -5.95 10.17
CA PHE A 194 -0.90 -6.21 11.07
C PHE A 194 -1.46 -7.62 10.90
N SER A 195 -1.83 -8.25 12.01
CA SER A 195 -2.48 -9.56 12.02
C SER A 195 -3.45 -9.66 13.20
N GLY A 196 -4.62 -10.27 12.97
CA GLY A 196 -5.62 -10.51 14.00
C GLY A 196 -6.77 -9.48 13.96
N GLU A 197 -7.58 -9.47 15.02
CA GLU A 197 -8.77 -8.61 15.10
C GLU A 197 -8.41 -7.16 15.44
N VAL A 198 -9.09 -6.22 14.77
CA VAL A 198 -8.98 -4.79 15.07
C VAL A 198 -9.62 -4.51 16.43
N ARG A 199 -8.84 -3.94 17.35
CA ARG A 199 -9.29 -3.56 18.69
C ARG A 199 -9.47 -2.04 18.83
N GLU A 200 -10.18 -1.63 19.86
CA GLU A 200 -10.31 -0.22 20.20
C GLU A 200 -8.95 0.45 20.51
N PRO A 201 -8.77 1.74 20.15
CA PRO A 201 -9.76 2.66 19.59
C PRO A 201 -9.97 2.51 18.06
N PHE A 202 -9.23 1.62 17.40
CA PHE A 202 -9.18 1.57 15.93
C PHE A 202 -10.44 1.00 15.29
N GLN A 203 -11.20 0.15 16.01
CA GLN A 203 -12.48 -0.35 15.53
C GLN A 203 -13.50 0.78 15.35
N SER A 204 -13.67 1.63 16.37
CA SER A 204 -14.52 2.81 16.28
C SER A 204 -14.03 3.80 15.22
N ILE A 205 -12.71 4.01 15.12
CA ILE A 205 -12.10 4.90 14.12
C ILE A 205 -12.42 4.45 12.70
N LEU A 206 -12.19 3.18 12.37
CA LEU A 206 -12.49 2.62 11.05
C LEU A 206 -13.97 2.75 10.74
N SER A 207 -14.84 2.47 11.71
CA SER A 207 -16.29 2.60 11.53
C SER A 207 -16.69 4.05 11.17
N THR A 208 -16.09 5.04 11.82
CA THR A 208 -16.30 6.47 11.49
C THR A 208 -15.78 6.82 10.09
N ILE A 209 -14.63 6.30 9.68
CA ILE A 209 -14.07 6.56 8.34
C ILE A 209 -14.94 5.91 7.26
N CYS A 210 -15.40 4.66 7.45
CA CYS A 210 -16.29 3.98 6.51
C CYS A 210 -17.64 4.70 6.32
N ALA A 211 -18.13 5.37 7.36
CA ALA A 211 -19.37 6.14 7.31
C ALA A 211 -19.20 7.54 6.70
N ALA A 212 -17.97 8.00 6.47
CA ALA A 212 -17.71 9.29 5.85
C ALA A 212 -18.05 9.27 4.35
N THR A 213 -18.45 10.42 3.80
CA THR A 213 -18.87 10.55 2.39
C THR A 213 -17.77 11.10 1.48
N ILE A 214 -16.54 11.16 1.98
CA ILE A 214 -15.35 11.66 1.28
C ILE A 214 -14.43 10.51 0.88
N PRO A 215 -13.59 10.66 -0.16
CA PRO A 215 -12.67 9.62 -0.58
C PRO A 215 -11.67 9.26 0.51
N VAL A 216 -11.18 8.02 0.43
CA VAL A 216 -10.11 7.49 1.30
C VAL A 216 -8.95 7.02 0.43
N ALA A 217 -7.73 7.36 0.83
CA ALA A 217 -6.49 6.83 0.27
C ALA A 217 -5.78 5.96 1.32
N SER A 218 -5.65 4.66 1.09
CA SER A 218 -4.99 3.75 2.02
C SER A 218 -3.53 3.53 1.67
N ILE A 219 -2.67 3.63 2.69
CA ILE A 219 -1.25 3.32 2.59
C ILE A 219 -1.05 1.83 2.82
N ASP A 220 -0.38 1.21 1.85
CA ASP A 220 0.06 -0.17 1.80
C ASP A 220 -1.04 -1.23 1.62
N VAL A 221 -1.92 -1.33 2.63
CA VAL A 221 -3.08 -2.24 2.70
C VAL A 221 -4.22 -1.45 3.34
N PRO A 222 -5.47 -1.55 2.85
CA PRO A 222 -6.60 -0.91 3.53
C PRO A 222 -6.74 -1.44 4.95
N SER A 223 -6.76 -0.54 5.93
CA SER A 223 -6.73 -0.94 7.33
C SER A 223 -7.95 -1.78 7.72
N GLY A 224 -7.69 -2.91 8.37
CA GLY A 224 -8.70 -3.90 8.74
C GLY A 224 -8.85 -5.05 7.73
N TRP A 225 -8.26 -4.95 6.53
CA TRP A 225 -8.25 -6.05 5.58
C TRP A 225 -7.27 -7.16 6.01
N ASP A 226 -7.62 -8.40 5.68
CA ASP A 226 -6.67 -9.50 5.71
C ASP A 226 -5.70 -9.36 4.51
N VAL A 227 -4.39 -9.48 4.77
CA VAL A 227 -3.31 -9.23 3.79
C VAL A 227 -3.32 -10.24 2.62
N GLU A 228 -3.90 -11.41 2.82
CA GLU A 228 -4.01 -12.47 1.81
C GLU A 228 -5.36 -12.44 1.09
N ILE A 229 -6.45 -12.30 1.86
CA ILE A 229 -7.82 -12.49 1.39
C ILE A 229 -8.47 -11.18 0.94
N GLY A 230 -8.09 -10.05 1.52
CA GLY A 230 -8.76 -8.77 1.34
C GLY A 230 -9.85 -8.49 2.36
N GLY A 231 -10.63 -7.45 2.09
CA GLY A 231 -11.75 -7.03 2.93
C GLY A 231 -13.10 -7.59 2.48
N SER A 232 -14.08 -7.43 3.35
CA SER A 232 -15.50 -7.68 3.13
C SER A 232 -16.23 -6.38 2.77
N SER A 233 -17.52 -6.48 2.43
CA SER A 233 -18.35 -5.32 2.05
C SER A 233 -18.58 -4.29 3.17
N HIS A 234 -18.29 -4.64 4.42
CA HIS A 234 -18.43 -3.75 5.59
C HIS A 234 -17.09 -3.12 6.00
N ASP A 235 -15.99 -3.56 5.40
CA ASP A 235 -14.67 -3.03 5.67
C ASP A 235 -14.41 -1.75 4.88
N LEU A 236 -13.31 -1.09 5.20
CA LEU A 236 -12.88 0.12 4.52
C LEU A 236 -12.73 -0.12 3.02
N ASN A 237 -13.35 0.73 2.19
CA ASN A 237 -13.26 0.67 0.74
C ASN A 237 -12.60 1.94 0.19
N PRO A 238 -11.26 1.97 0.06
CA PRO A 238 -10.57 3.17 -0.38
C PRO A 238 -10.77 3.46 -1.86
N ASP A 239 -10.82 4.75 -2.21
CA ASP A 239 -10.83 5.22 -3.60
C ASP A 239 -9.44 5.05 -4.23
N VAL A 240 -8.38 5.19 -3.41
CA VAL A 240 -7.00 5.07 -3.83
C VAL A 240 -6.24 4.12 -2.93
N LEU A 241 -5.50 3.19 -3.51
CA LEU A 241 -4.56 2.33 -2.78
C LEU A 241 -3.13 2.64 -3.21
N ILE A 242 -2.22 2.80 -2.24
CA ILE A 242 -0.79 2.97 -2.49
C ILE A 242 -0.04 1.79 -1.91
N SER A 243 0.23 0.76 -2.71
CA SER A 243 1.08 -0.36 -2.25
C SER A 243 2.53 0.08 -2.17
N LEU A 244 3.21 -0.25 -1.08
CA LEU A 244 4.63 0.00 -0.91
C LEU A 244 5.45 -1.24 -1.22
N THR A 245 6.61 -1.06 -1.87
CA THR A 245 7.58 -2.11 -2.25
C THR A 245 7.05 -3.05 -3.34
N ALA A 246 5.95 -3.75 -3.07
CA ALA A 246 5.21 -4.60 -3.99
C ALA A 246 3.72 -4.65 -3.58
N PRO A 247 2.78 -4.86 -4.52
CA PRO A 247 1.38 -5.12 -4.16
C PRO A 247 1.24 -6.37 -3.28
N LYS A 248 0.38 -6.31 -2.25
CA LYS A 248 0.04 -7.48 -1.41
C LYS A 248 -1.08 -8.30 -2.05
N ARG A 249 -1.29 -9.54 -1.62
CA ARG A 249 -2.33 -10.40 -2.21
C ARG A 249 -3.74 -9.86 -2.07
N CYS A 250 -4.05 -9.22 -0.95
CA CYS A 250 -5.32 -8.54 -0.71
C CYS A 250 -5.69 -7.52 -1.80
N THR A 251 -4.71 -6.96 -2.52
CA THR A 251 -4.98 -5.94 -3.54
C THR A 251 -5.67 -6.50 -4.78
N ARG A 252 -5.74 -7.83 -4.94
CA ARG A 252 -6.57 -8.46 -5.98
C ARG A 252 -8.07 -8.20 -5.80
N ASN A 253 -8.46 -7.88 -4.57
CA ASN A 253 -9.84 -7.56 -4.18
C ASN A 253 -10.05 -6.04 -4.09
N PHE A 254 -9.05 -5.24 -4.49
CA PHE A 254 -9.19 -3.79 -4.56
C PHE A 254 -10.03 -3.39 -5.78
N HIS A 255 -11.07 -2.59 -5.53
CA HIS A 255 -12.00 -2.13 -6.55
C HIS A 255 -12.15 -0.60 -6.58
N GLY A 256 -11.25 0.13 -5.90
CA GLY A 256 -11.21 1.58 -5.96
C GLY A 256 -10.74 2.10 -7.32
N ARG A 257 -10.74 3.42 -7.48
CA ARG A 257 -10.47 4.10 -8.76
C ARG A 257 -9.01 4.02 -9.19
N LEU A 258 -8.05 4.14 -8.26
CA LEU A 258 -6.62 4.17 -8.58
C LEU A 258 -5.80 3.28 -7.65
N HIS A 259 -4.88 2.51 -8.23
CA HIS A 259 -3.88 1.74 -7.50
C HIS A 259 -2.48 2.18 -7.92
N PHE A 260 -1.70 2.70 -6.98
CA PHE A 260 -0.31 3.08 -7.18
C PHE A 260 0.63 2.08 -6.50
N LEU A 261 1.81 1.91 -7.10
CA LEU A 261 2.97 1.26 -6.52
C LEU A 261 4.01 2.33 -6.19
N GLY A 262 4.31 2.47 -4.90
CA GLY A 262 5.34 3.36 -4.36
C GLY A 262 6.49 2.60 -3.70
N GLY A 263 7.44 3.34 -3.12
CA GLY A 263 8.62 2.74 -2.51
C GLY A 263 9.63 2.22 -3.53
N ARG A 264 10.01 3.09 -4.48
CA ARG A 264 11.02 2.79 -5.51
C ARG A 264 12.43 2.82 -4.92
N PHE A 265 12.71 1.87 -4.04
CA PHE A 265 14.00 1.65 -3.38
C PHE A 265 14.45 0.19 -3.41
N VAL A 266 13.64 -0.72 -3.98
CA VAL A 266 13.98 -2.15 -4.08
C VAL A 266 15.22 -2.31 -4.96
N PRO A 267 16.35 -2.82 -4.41
CA PRO A 267 17.55 -3.08 -5.19
C PRO A 267 17.27 -4.07 -6.33
N PRO A 268 17.88 -3.91 -7.52
CA PRO A 268 17.70 -4.85 -8.62
C PRO A 268 18.02 -6.31 -8.26
N THR A 269 18.98 -6.52 -7.36
CA THR A 269 19.36 -7.84 -6.85
C THR A 269 18.23 -8.52 -6.06
N LEU A 270 17.44 -7.75 -5.29
CA LEU A 270 16.27 -8.27 -4.59
C LEU A 270 15.09 -8.47 -5.54
N ALA A 271 14.89 -7.56 -6.50
CA ALA A 271 13.81 -7.65 -7.47
C ALA A 271 13.91 -8.89 -8.39
N GLN A 272 15.13 -9.36 -8.66
CA GLN A 272 15.41 -10.50 -9.54
C GLN A 272 15.49 -11.84 -8.78
N LYS A 273 15.46 -11.83 -7.45
CA LYS A 273 15.59 -13.04 -6.62
C LYS A 273 14.35 -13.93 -6.80
N PRO A 274 14.51 -15.25 -7.05
CA PRO A 274 13.38 -16.16 -7.13
C PRO A 274 12.61 -16.17 -5.81
N ARG A 275 11.29 -16.01 -5.87
CA ARG A 275 10.46 -16.08 -4.67
C ARG A 275 10.41 -17.53 -4.17
N PRO A 276 10.61 -17.78 -2.86
CA PRO A 276 10.51 -19.13 -2.33
C PRO A 276 9.10 -19.70 -2.57
N PRO A 277 8.97 -20.99 -2.90
CA PRO A 277 7.65 -21.62 -3.02
C PRO A 277 6.91 -21.54 -1.68
N LEU A 278 5.60 -21.27 -1.74
CA LEU A 278 4.74 -21.17 -0.56
C LEU A 278 4.87 -22.39 0.34
N SER A 279 4.95 -22.17 1.65
CA SER A 279 4.92 -23.26 2.63
C SER A 279 3.59 -24.04 2.54
N GLU A 280 3.64 -25.36 2.70
CA GLU A 280 2.48 -26.29 2.60
C GLU A 280 1.30 -25.87 3.50
N HIS A 281 1.56 -25.17 4.61
CA HIS A 281 0.52 -24.67 5.51
C HIS A 281 -0.49 -23.72 4.84
N HIS A 282 -0.11 -23.05 3.75
CA HIS A 282 -0.95 -22.04 3.10
C HIS A 282 -1.86 -22.58 1.99
N LYS A 283 -1.61 -23.80 1.49
CA LYS A 283 -2.53 -24.48 0.56
C LYS A 283 -3.89 -24.75 1.22
N HIS A 284 -3.90 -25.02 2.53
CA HIS A 284 -5.11 -25.37 3.26
C HIS A 284 -5.95 -24.17 3.69
N ARG A 285 -5.36 -22.98 3.92
CA ARG A 285 -6.11 -21.77 4.30
C ARG A 285 -6.84 -21.14 3.11
N ALA A 286 -6.22 -21.12 1.93
CA ALA A 286 -6.84 -20.59 0.70
C ALA A 286 -8.01 -21.46 0.18
N LEU A 287 -8.08 -22.74 0.57
CA LEU A 287 -9.13 -23.69 0.16
C LEU A 287 -10.24 -23.87 1.20
N ALA A 288 -10.15 -23.22 2.36
CA ALA A 288 -11.18 -23.31 3.39
C ALA A 288 -12.41 -22.46 3.01
N ARG A 289 -13.31 -23.02 2.19
CA ARG A 289 -14.68 -22.48 2.07
C ARG A 289 -15.32 -22.47 3.46
N PRO A 290 -16.03 -21.41 3.87
CA PRO A 290 -16.79 -21.44 5.12
C PRO A 290 -17.82 -22.56 4.99
N ARG A 291 -17.73 -23.58 5.86
CA ARG A 291 -18.81 -24.55 6.03
C ARG A 291 -19.99 -23.79 6.60
N LEU A 292 -20.97 -23.45 5.76
CA LEU A 292 -22.31 -23.12 6.23
C LEU A 292 -22.81 -24.32 7.04
N SER A 293 -22.81 -24.21 8.36
CA SER A 293 -23.48 -25.15 9.24
C SER A 293 -24.98 -24.87 9.20
N LEU A 294 -25.66 -25.34 8.17
CA LEU A 294 -27.10 -25.54 8.19
C LEU A 294 -27.38 -26.65 9.23
N GLN A 295 -27.74 -26.24 10.44
CA GLN A 295 -28.28 -27.13 11.47
C GLN A 295 -29.65 -27.63 10.98
N LEU A 296 -29.68 -28.81 10.36
CA LEU A 296 -30.90 -29.58 10.16
C LEU A 296 -31.11 -30.53 11.37
N PRO A 297 -32.36 -30.75 11.82
CA PRO A 297 -32.62 -31.53 13.03
C PRO A 297 -32.21 -33.00 12.86
N ARG A 298 -31.51 -33.52 13.87
CA ARG A 298 -31.05 -34.92 13.95
C ARG A 298 -32.24 -35.88 13.94
N ASN A 299 -32.38 -36.69 12.89
CA ASN A 299 -33.12 -37.94 12.95
C ASN A 299 -32.14 -39.11 12.74
N ARG A 300 -31.92 -39.88 13.80
CA ARG A 300 -31.00 -41.03 13.83
C ARG A 300 -31.55 -42.18 12.97
N ARG A 301 -30.82 -42.58 11.94
CA ARG A 301 -30.83 -43.97 11.45
C ARG A 301 -29.39 -44.47 11.41
N ARG A 302 -29.11 -45.53 12.18
CA ARG A 302 -27.83 -46.25 12.21
C ARG A 302 -27.61 -46.93 10.87
N VAL A 303 -26.45 -46.71 10.26
CA VAL A 303 -25.91 -47.61 9.23
C VAL A 303 -24.68 -48.28 9.82
N SER A 304 -24.73 -49.60 9.93
CA SER A 304 -23.65 -50.46 10.40
C SER A 304 -22.71 -50.75 9.23
N CYS A 305 -21.41 -50.46 9.38
CA CYS A 305 -20.37 -50.96 8.46
C CYS A 305 -19.70 -52.16 9.13
N CYS A 306 -19.98 -53.36 8.62
CA CYS A 306 -19.22 -54.57 8.95
C CYS A 306 -17.94 -54.61 8.09
N ALA A 307 -16.80 -54.70 8.76
CA ALA A 307 -15.54 -55.06 8.14
C ALA A 307 -15.50 -56.57 7.84
N ARG A 308 -14.97 -56.97 6.68
CA ARG A 308 -14.39 -58.30 6.48
C ARG A 308 -13.08 -58.21 5.72
N SER A 309 -12.07 -58.79 6.34
CA SER A 309 -10.76 -59.13 5.79
C SER A 309 -10.84 -60.45 5.02
N GLU A 310 -10.17 -60.55 3.88
CA GLU A 310 -9.60 -61.82 3.39
C GLU A 310 -8.54 -61.51 2.32
N GLY A 311 -7.37 -62.12 2.47
CA GLY A 311 -6.24 -61.98 1.55
C GLY A 311 -6.10 -63.20 0.64
N SER A 312 -5.47 -63.00 -0.52
CA SER A 312 -4.66 -64.03 -1.20
C SER A 312 -3.80 -63.40 -2.32
N LYS A 313 -2.47 -63.42 -2.07
CA LYS A 313 -1.35 -63.84 -2.95
C LYS A 313 -1.76 -64.31 -4.38
N LEU A 314 -1.13 -63.94 -5.51
CA LEU A 314 0.30 -63.94 -5.94
C LEU A 314 0.36 -63.50 -7.46
N PRO A 315 1.50 -63.52 -8.20
CA PRO A 315 2.42 -62.41 -8.47
C PRO A 315 2.52 -61.99 -9.96
N LEU A 316 3.27 -60.93 -10.28
CA LEU A 316 4.12 -60.89 -11.48
C LEU A 316 5.16 -59.77 -11.40
N MET A 317 6.43 -60.19 -11.43
CA MET A 317 7.63 -59.37 -11.61
C MET A 317 7.63 -58.72 -12.99
N TYR A 318 8.02 -57.45 -13.05
CA TYR A 318 8.99 -56.98 -14.05
C TYR A 318 9.93 -55.97 -13.35
N ILE A 319 11.14 -56.50 -13.13
CA ILE A 319 12.46 -55.91 -12.75
C ILE A 319 12.50 -55.01 -11.52
#